data_AF-A0A9W6JWC5-F1
#
_entry.id   AF-A0A9W6JWC5-F1
#
_cell.length_a   1.000
_cell.length_b   1.000
_cell.length_c   1.000
_cell.angle_alpha   90.00
_cell.angle_beta   90.00
_cell.angle_gamma   90.00
#
_symmetry.space_group_name_H-M   'P 1'
#
loop_
_entity.id
_entity.type
_entity.pdbx_description
1 polymer ?
#
loop_
_entity_poly.entity_id
_entity_poly.type
_entity_poly.pdbx_seq_one_letter_code
_entity_poly.pdbx_strand_id
1 'polypeptide(L)'
;MCSMSEEDQFYTKPTSVPLSGSEALARRSVLQMAGAATATVAIPNAFAHAHTSSASAPAATDVISLHFKVNSAEQRLAVDPRQSLLDVLRERLDLTGTKKGCNTGACGACTVHVNGQRIVSCLTLAAMHEGAEITTIEGIAKGNELHPLQAAFIEHDGLQCGYCTPGQIMSGVACISEGHAGTPEEIQRWMSGNICRCGAYPGIVAAISETAKRG
;
A
#
# COMPACT_ATOMS: atom_id res chain seq x y z
N MET A 1 -5.24 -51.91 9.62
CA MET A 1 -6.66 -51.55 9.73
C MET A 1 -6.76 -50.24 10.50
N CYS A 2 -6.86 -49.12 9.78
CA CYS A 2 -7.57 -47.93 10.23
C CYS A 2 -8.01 -47.20 8.96
N SER A 3 -9.32 -46.98 8.87
CA SER A 3 -10.07 -46.48 7.72
C SER A 3 -9.74 -45.01 7.45
N MET A 4 -9.47 -44.66 6.19
CA MET A 4 -9.48 -43.27 5.73
C MET A 4 -10.90 -42.92 5.27
N SER A 5 -11.46 -41.87 5.87
CA SER A 5 -12.80 -41.32 5.64
C SER A 5 -12.84 -40.41 4.41
N GLU A 6 -13.67 -40.81 3.44
CA GLU A 6 -14.65 -40.05 2.62
C GLU A 6 -14.60 -38.51 2.46
N GLU A 7 -13.48 -37.86 2.13
CA GLU A 7 -13.50 -36.43 1.73
C GLU A 7 -12.79 -36.05 0.41
N ASP A 8 -12.50 -37.02 -0.47
CA ASP A 8 -11.88 -36.75 -1.80
C ASP A 8 -12.88 -36.71 -2.98
N GLN A 9 -14.17 -36.45 -2.75
CA GLN A 9 -15.21 -36.61 -3.77
C GLN A 9 -15.78 -35.31 -4.37
N PHE A 10 -15.06 -34.19 -4.31
CA PHE A 10 -15.48 -32.93 -4.96
C PHE A 10 -14.35 -32.21 -5.69
N TYR A 11 -13.59 -32.92 -6.52
CA TYR A 11 -12.81 -32.29 -7.59
C TYR A 11 -12.95 -33.10 -8.89
N THR A 12 -14.02 -32.82 -9.64
CA THR A 12 -14.14 -33.31 -11.01
C THR A 12 -13.25 -32.45 -11.90
N LYS A 13 -12.23 -33.11 -12.47
CA LYS A 13 -11.32 -32.55 -13.47
C LYS A 13 -12.15 -31.95 -14.63
N PRO A 14 -11.96 -30.67 -15.02
CA PRO A 14 -12.72 -30.09 -16.12
C PRO A 14 -12.37 -30.80 -17.42
N THR A 15 -13.39 -31.28 -18.12
CA THR A 15 -13.28 -31.86 -19.46
C THR A 15 -12.94 -30.75 -20.46
N SER A 16 -11.87 -30.96 -21.23
CA SER A 16 -11.45 -30.06 -22.30
C SER A 16 -12.47 -30.10 -23.44
N VAL A 17 -13.09 -28.96 -23.74
CA VAL A 17 -13.92 -28.77 -24.94
C VAL A 17 -13.01 -28.65 -26.17
N PRO A 18 -13.21 -29.42 -27.25
CA PRO A 18 -12.44 -29.25 -28.47
C PRO A 18 -12.93 -28.00 -29.23
N LEU A 19 -12.05 -27.03 -29.43
CA LEU A 19 -12.31 -25.87 -30.28
C LEU A 19 -12.19 -26.28 -31.75
N SER A 20 -13.33 -26.41 -32.40
CA SER A 20 -13.46 -26.55 -33.86
C SER A 20 -13.27 -25.20 -34.55
N GLY A 21 -12.30 -25.14 -35.47
CA GLY A 21 -12.39 -24.40 -36.73
C GLY A 21 -12.53 -22.86 -36.67
N SER A 22 -11.39 -22.17 -36.76
CA SER A 22 -11.26 -20.96 -37.57
C SER A 22 -9.77 -20.79 -37.88
N GLU A 23 -9.42 -20.74 -39.16
CA GLU A 23 -8.05 -20.61 -39.64
C GLU A 23 -7.40 -19.36 -39.05
N ALA A 24 -6.42 -19.58 -38.18
CA ALA A 24 -5.61 -18.52 -37.61
C ALA A 24 -4.76 -17.92 -38.74
N LEU A 25 -5.11 -16.70 -39.17
CA LEU A 25 -4.18 -15.83 -39.89
C LEU A 25 -2.91 -15.68 -39.05
N ALA A 26 -1.85 -16.37 -39.49
CA ALA A 26 -0.57 -16.36 -38.80
C ALA A 26 0.01 -14.94 -38.75
N ARG A 27 0.59 -14.57 -37.61
CA ARG A 27 1.24 -13.26 -37.36
C ARG A 27 2.26 -12.83 -38.42
N ARG A 28 2.76 -13.76 -39.24
CA ARG A 28 3.69 -13.48 -40.36
C ARG A 28 3.02 -12.91 -41.61
N SER A 29 1.71 -13.09 -41.80
CA SER A 29 1.01 -12.65 -43.02
C SER A 29 0.69 -11.15 -43.03
N VAL A 30 0.75 -10.47 -41.87
CA VAL A 30 0.48 -9.02 -41.76
C VAL A 30 1.65 -8.18 -42.28
N LEU A 31 2.89 -8.70 -42.26
CA LEU A 31 4.07 -7.93 -42.67
C LEU A 31 4.35 -7.92 -44.18
N GLN A 32 3.59 -8.67 -44.99
CA GLN A 32 3.78 -8.73 -46.46
C GLN A 32 2.76 -7.89 -47.25
N MET A 33 1.83 -7.20 -46.59
CA MET A 33 0.86 -6.32 -47.26
C MET A 33 1.33 -4.85 -47.39
N ALA A 34 2.63 -4.60 -47.35
CA ALA A 34 3.20 -3.28 -47.62
C ALA A 34 3.51 -3.12 -49.13
N GLY A 35 2.46 -3.01 -49.94
CA GLY A 35 2.56 -2.76 -51.39
C GLY A 35 1.72 -1.55 -51.81
N ALA A 36 2.41 -0.41 -51.99
CA ALA A 36 2.08 0.78 -52.79
C ALA A 36 0.63 1.34 -52.84
N ALA A 37 0.46 2.55 -52.31
CA ALA A 37 -0.47 3.54 -52.88
C ALA A 37 0.06 4.97 -52.64
N THR A 38 0.60 5.58 -53.69
CA THR A 38 0.93 7.01 -53.77
C THR A 38 -0.32 7.80 -54.11
N ALA A 39 -0.74 8.72 -53.25
CA ALA A 39 -1.63 9.82 -53.60
C ALA A 39 -1.24 11.07 -52.81
N THR A 40 -0.56 12.00 -53.48
CA THR A 40 -0.29 13.35 -52.98
C THR A 40 -1.56 14.19 -53.10
N VAL A 41 -2.20 14.48 -51.97
CA VAL A 41 -3.20 15.56 -51.88
C VAL A 41 -2.55 16.72 -51.16
N ALA A 42 -2.27 17.81 -51.89
CA ALA A 42 -1.83 19.06 -51.31
C ALA A 42 -3.02 19.74 -50.62
N ILE A 43 -3.00 19.78 -49.28
CA ILE A 43 -3.92 20.60 -48.49
C ILE A 43 -3.18 21.90 -48.17
N PRO A 44 -3.73 23.09 -48.52
CA PRO A 44 -3.11 24.34 -48.13
C PRO A 44 -3.17 24.48 -46.60
N ASN A 45 -2.02 24.77 -46.01
CA ASN A 45 -1.83 25.13 -44.60
C ASN A 45 -2.73 26.32 -44.24
N ALA A 46 -3.97 26.07 -43.87
CA ALA A 46 -4.80 27.01 -43.16
C ALA A 46 -4.43 26.91 -41.66
N PHE A 47 -3.41 27.70 -41.31
CA PHE A 47 -3.15 28.24 -39.98
C PHE A 47 -3.50 27.31 -38.81
N ALA A 48 -2.55 26.43 -38.49
CA ALA A 48 -2.35 25.98 -37.13
C ALA A 48 -2.28 27.22 -36.22
N HIS A 49 -3.38 27.57 -35.56
CA HIS A 49 -3.31 28.31 -34.31
C HIS A 49 -2.69 27.37 -33.30
N ALA A 50 -1.36 27.33 -33.29
CA ALA A 50 -0.63 26.89 -32.13
C ALA A 50 -1.08 27.80 -30.99
N HIS A 51 -1.98 27.30 -30.15
CA HIS A 51 -2.16 27.87 -28.83
C HIS A 51 -0.81 27.74 -28.13
N THR A 52 -0.05 28.83 -28.14
CA THR A 52 1.09 29.01 -27.27
C THR A 52 0.53 29.07 -25.86
N SER A 53 0.27 27.90 -25.29
CA SER A 53 0.01 27.78 -23.86
C SER A 53 1.33 28.15 -23.20
N SER A 54 1.46 29.42 -22.81
CA SER A 54 2.54 29.81 -21.92
C SER A 54 2.28 29.06 -20.62
N ALA A 55 2.97 27.93 -20.44
CA ALA A 55 3.03 27.27 -19.16
C ALA A 55 3.59 28.31 -18.18
N SER A 56 2.72 28.91 -17.37
CA SER A 56 3.14 29.78 -16.28
C SER A 56 4.09 28.99 -15.42
N ALA A 57 5.26 29.56 -15.10
CA ALA A 57 6.16 28.98 -14.11
C ALA A 57 5.35 28.63 -12.85
N PRO A 58 5.58 27.45 -12.23
CA PRO A 58 4.87 27.09 -11.01
C PRO A 58 5.06 28.21 -9.99
N ALA A 59 3.96 28.69 -9.42
CA ALA A 59 3.99 29.72 -8.38
C ALA A 59 4.94 29.30 -7.26
N ALA A 60 5.68 30.27 -6.70
CA ALA A 60 6.51 30.06 -5.53
C ALA A 60 5.66 29.35 -4.46
N THR A 61 6.16 28.21 -3.97
CA THR A 61 5.41 27.41 -3.01
C THR A 61 5.55 28.07 -1.65
N ASP A 62 4.45 28.63 -1.15
CA ASP A 62 4.38 29.13 0.23
C ASP A 62 4.66 27.95 1.18
N VAL A 63 5.71 28.08 1.98
CA VAL A 63 6.07 27.09 3.00
C VAL A 63 5.56 27.54 4.36
N ILE A 64 5.07 26.58 5.15
CA ILE A 64 4.67 26.79 6.54
C ILE A 64 5.66 26.10 7.48
N SER A 65 5.94 26.72 8.62
CA SER A 65 6.76 26.10 9.68
C SER A 65 5.85 25.27 10.57
N LEU A 66 6.17 23.99 10.72
CA LEU A 66 5.44 23.06 11.56
C LEU A 66 6.36 22.43 12.61
N HIS A 67 5.76 22.06 13.74
CA HIS A 67 6.39 21.32 14.82
C HIS A 67 5.60 20.04 15.14
N PHE A 68 6.32 18.93 15.33
CA PHE A 68 5.76 17.64 15.71
C PHE A 68 6.73 16.88 16.61
N LYS A 69 6.21 15.89 17.35
CA LYS A 69 7.03 14.88 18.00
C LYS A 69 6.91 13.57 17.23
N VAL A 70 7.97 13.12 16.56
CA VAL A 70 7.97 11.88 15.76
C VAL A 70 8.87 10.84 16.41
N ASN A 71 8.33 9.68 16.78
CA ASN A 71 9.07 8.61 17.47
C ASN A 71 9.84 9.12 18.70
N SER A 72 9.19 9.96 19.50
CA SER A 72 9.76 10.68 20.65
C SER A 72 10.76 11.80 20.36
N ALA A 73 11.15 12.04 19.11
CA ALA A 73 12.06 13.12 18.73
C ALA A 73 11.29 14.37 18.27
N GLU A 74 11.67 15.53 18.79
CA GLU A 74 11.14 16.83 18.36
C GLU A 74 11.59 17.17 16.93
N GLN A 75 10.63 17.54 16.08
CA GLN A 75 10.86 17.91 14.69
C GLN A 75 10.34 19.32 14.45
N ARG A 76 11.12 20.15 13.75
CA ARG A 76 10.72 21.47 13.26
C ARG A 76 11.07 21.57 11.78
N LEU A 77 10.06 21.74 10.92
CA LEU A 77 10.23 21.65 9.47
C LEU A 77 9.48 22.77 8.76
N ALA A 78 10.09 23.35 7.72
CA ALA A 78 9.37 24.13 6.72
C ALA A 78 8.80 23.19 5.64
N VAL A 79 7.49 23.13 5.48
CA VAL A 79 6.80 22.21 4.56
C VAL A 79 5.88 22.96 3.61
N ASP A 80 5.68 22.41 2.42
CA ASP A 80 4.57 22.83 1.56
C ASP A 80 3.26 22.37 2.22
N PRO A 81 2.26 23.25 2.41
CA PRO A 81 1.02 22.94 3.11
C PRO A 81 0.21 21.81 2.46
N ARG A 82 0.50 21.47 1.20
CA ARG A 82 -0.16 20.39 0.44
C ARG A 82 0.51 19.03 0.66
N GLN A 83 1.68 18.96 1.31
CA GLN A 83 2.34 17.68 1.55
C GLN A 83 1.51 16.85 2.52
N SER A 84 1.27 15.61 2.13
CA SER A 84 0.65 14.63 3.02
C SER A 84 1.58 14.36 4.21
N LEU A 85 1.01 13.91 5.33
CA LEU A 85 1.80 13.44 6.47
C LEU A 85 2.75 12.32 6.04
N LEU A 86 2.28 11.42 5.16
CA LEU A 86 3.10 10.36 4.56
C LEU A 86 4.35 10.91 3.87
N ASP A 87 4.20 11.94 3.04
CA ASP A 87 5.31 12.52 2.28
C ASP A 87 6.30 13.24 3.18
N VAL A 88 5.82 13.93 4.22
CA VAL A 88 6.73 14.55 5.20
C VAL A 88 7.55 13.48 5.94
N LEU A 89 6.90 12.43 6.45
CA LEU A 89 7.61 11.34 7.14
C LEU A 89 8.69 10.70 6.27
N ARG A 90 8.35 10.37 5.02
CA ARG A 90 9.25 9.63 4.13
C ARG A 90 10.32 10.50 3.49
N GLU A 91 9.92 11.62 2.92
CA GLU A 91 10.76 12.37 1.98
C GLU A 91 11.45 13.58 2.66
N ARG A 92 10.99 13.99 3.84
CA ARG A 92 11.59 15.09 4.63
C ARG A 92 12.32 14.59 5.86
N LEU A 93 11.83 13.53 6.49
CA LEU A 93 12.41 12.94 7.71
C LEU A 93 13.14 11.62 7.48
N ASP A 94 13.15 11.11 6.25
CA ASP A 94 13.79 9.84 5.87
C ASP A 94 13.30 8.61 6.68
N LEU A 95 12.10 8.70 7.25
CA LEU A 95 11.41 7.60 7.93
C LEU A 95 10.65 6.77 6.88
N THR A 96 11.42 6.01 6.12
CA THR A 96 10.93 5.29 4.94
C THR A 96 10.13 4.02 5.27
N GLY A 97 10.04 3.63 6.54
CA GLY A 97 9.30 2.46 7.02
C GLY A 97 7.82 2.53 6.66
N THR A 98 7.18 3.68 6.86
CA THR A 98 5.80 3.92 6.39
C THR A 98 5.76 3.94 4.85
N LYS A 99 4.86 3.16 4.23
CA LYS A 99 4.89 2.92 2.77
C LYS A 99 3.77 3.63 2.01
N LYS A 100 4.10 4.09 0.80
CA LYS A 100 3.14 4.63 -0.17
C LYS A 100 2.72 3.55 -1.17
N GLY A 101 1.68 2.78 -0.82
CA GLY A 101 1.15 1.73 -1.71
C GLY A 101 0.20 2.25 -2.78
N CYS A 102 -0.88 2.91 -2.38
CA CYS A 102 -1.92 3.41 -3.31
C CYS A 102 -2.05 4.95 -3.35
N ASN A 103 -1.63 5.63 -2.28
CA ASN A 103 -1.83 7.08 -2.08
C ASN A 103 -3.28 7.58 -2.17
N THR A 104 -4.25 6.70 -1.88
CA THR A 104 -5.70 6.96 -1.98
C THR A 104 -6.47 6.35 -0.81
N GLY A 105 -5.79 5.98 0.29
CA GLY A 105 -6.39 5.37 1.48
C GLY A 105 -6.80 3.89 1.35
N ALA A 106 -6.75 3.31 0.16
CA ALA A 106 -7.27 1.96 -0.08
C ALA A 106 -6.45 0.78 0.51
N CYS A 107 -5.13 0.93 0.73
CA CYS A 107 -4.27 -0.23 1.03
C CYS A 107 -3.78 -0.36 2.48
N GLY A 108 -3.89 0.69 3.30
CA GLY A 108 -3.38 0.68 4.69
C GLY A 108 -1.85 0.61 4.86
N ALA A 109 -1.05 0.53 3.79
CA ALA A 109 0.42 0.43 3.91
C ALA A 109 1.08 1.67 4.54
N CYS A 110 0.34 2.78 4.58
CA CYS A 110 0.75 4.06 5.16
C CYS A 110 0.23 4.29 6.59
N THR A 111 -0.23 3.24 7.27
CA THR A 111 -0.72 3.39 8.65
C THR A 111 0.38 3.85 9.59
N VAL A 112 0.09 4.91 10.34
CA VAL A 112 0.88 5.43 11.47
C VAL A 112 -0.05 5.68 12.64
N HIS A 113 0.47 5.92 13.83
CA HIS A 113 -0.32 6.40 14.96
C HIS A 113 -0.13 7.91 15.14
N VAL A 114 -1.21 8.64 15.30
CA VAL A 114 -1.21 10.06 15.68
C VAL A 114 -1.95 10.17 17.00
N ASN A 115 -1.27 10.66 18.04
CA ASN A 115 -1.80 10.75 19.40
C ASN A 115 -2.40 9.41 19.88
N GLY A 116 -1.72 8.31 19.56
CA GLY A 116 -2.15 6.94 19.89
C GLY A 116 -3.22 6.35 18.97
N GLN A 117 -3.81 7.11 18.03
CA GLN A 117 -4.82 6.60 17.11
C GLN A 117 -4.22 6.25 15.75
N ARG A 118 -4.52 5.06 15.22
CA ARG A 118 -4.11 4.69 13.86
C ARG A 118 -4.85 5.50 12.80
N ILE A 119 -4.12 6.00 11.81
CA ILE A 119 -4.68 6.68 10.64
C ILE A 119 -3.92 6.29 9.37
N VAL A 120 -4.54 6.49 8.21
CA VAL A 120 -3.86 6.43 6.90
C VAL A 120 -3.19 7.78 6.59
N SER A 121 -1.86 7.84 6.70
CA SER A 121 -1.12 9.11 6.57
C SER A 121 -1.16 9.75 5.17
N CYS A 122 -1.55 9.01 4.12
CA CYS A 122 -1.66 9.56 2.76
C CYS A 122 -2.90 10.45 2.54
N LEU A 123 -3.93 10.37 3.39
CA LEU A 123 -5.18 11.14 3.25
C LEU A 123 -5.29 12.30 4.24
N THR A 124 -4.17 12.72 4.82
CA THR A 124 -4.12 13.86 5.72
C THR A 124 -2.87 14.69 5.44
N LEU A 125 -2.99 16.01 5.62
CA LEU A 125 -1.90 16.94 5.40
C LEU A 125 -1.05 17.05 6.66
N ALA A 126 0.27 17.23 6.51
CA ALA A 126 1.13 17.47 7.66
C ALA A 126 0.69 18.71 8.46
N ALA A 127 0.21 19.74 7.75
CA ALA A 127 -0.33 20.98 8.31
C ALA A 127 -1.48 20.78 9.33
N MET A 128 -2.19 19.65 9.25
CA MET A 128 -3.32 19.34 10.14
C MET A 128 -2.88 18.79 11.50
N HIS A 129 -1.60 18.45 11.66
CA HIS A 129 -1.08 17.73 12.82
C HIS A 129 -0.10 18.54 13.66
N GLU A 130 -0.11 19.88 13.54
CA GLU A 130 0.76 20.75 14.34
C GLU A 130 0.71 20.39 15.84
N GLY A 131 1.88 20.15 16.43
CA GLY A 131 2.03 19.76 17.82
C GLY A 131 1.65 18.31 18.16
N ALA A 132 1.25 17.49 17.18
CA ALA A 132 0.88 16.10 17.42
C ALA A 132 2.09 15.19 17.70
N GLU A 133 1.82 14.09 18.40
CA GLU A 133 2.74 12.98 18.57
C GLU A 133 2.47 11.91 17.51
N ILE A 134 3.48 11.59 16.71
CA ILE A 134 3.39 10.63 15.61
C ILE A 134 4.33 9.45 15.90
N THR A 135 3.78 8.25 15.85
CA THR A 135 4.56 7.00 15.95
C THR A 135 4.48 6.25 14.63
N THR A 136 5.65 5.92 14.08
CA THR A 136 5.82 5.10 12.88
C THR A 136 6.34 3.71 13.24
N ILE A 137 6.51 2.84 12.24
CA ILE A 137 7.03 1.48 12.45
C ILE A 137 8.43 1.46 13.08
N GLU A 138 9.24 2.49 12.83
CA GLU A 138 10.55 2.67 13.42
C GLU A 138 10.48 2.98 14.93
N GLY A 139 9.39 3.61 15.38
CA GLY A 139 9.24 4.10 16.75
C GLY A 139 8.70 3.09 17.76
N ILE A 140 8.22 1.92 17.32
CA ILE A 140 7.64 0.92 18.26
C ILE A 140 8.68 -0.03 18.85
N ALA A 141 9.89 -0.10 18.27
CA ALA A 141 11.01 -0.86 18.81
C ALA A 141 11.72 -0.08 19.92
N LYS A 142 12.35 -0.78 20.87
CA LYS A 142 13.16 -0.17 21.94
C LYS A 142 14.64 -0.41 21.65
N GLY A 143 15.26 0.51 20.91
CA GLY A 143 16.63 0.31 20.44
C GLY A 143 16.72 -0.90 19.51
N ASN A 144 17.47 -1.93 19.92
CA ASN A 144 17.61 -3.17 19.16
C ASN A 144 16.57 -4.24 19.55
N GLU A 145 15.72 -3.97 20.53
CA GLU A 145 14.68 -4.88 20.96
C GLU A 145 13.41 -4.67 20.12
N LEU A 146 13.01 -5.72 19.40
CA LEU A 146 11.79 -5.72 18.61
C LEU A 146 10.57 -5.57 19.52
N HIS A 147 9.57 -4.84 19.03
CA HIS A 147 8.24 -4.88 19.62
C HIS A 147 7.71 -6.34 19.62
N PRO A 148 6.98 -6.81 20.65
CA PRO A 148 6.46 -8.18 20.68
C PRO A 148 5.71 -8.59 19.41
N LEU A 149 4.91 -7.68 18.84
CA LEU A 149 4.24 -7.92 17.56
C LEU A 149 5.21 -8.04 16.37
N GLN A 150 6.31 -7.29 16.33
CA GLN A 150 7.33 -7.43 15.28
C GLN A 150 7.98 -8.82 15.36
N ALA A 151 8.29 -9.31 16.56
CA ALA A 151 8.82 -10.66 16.76
C ALA A 151 7.80 -11.74 16.36
N ALA A 152 6.54 -11.60 16.76
CA ALA A 152 5.47 -12.53 16.39
C ALA A 152 5.25 -12.60 14.86
N PHE A 153 5.40 -11.49 14.14
CA PHE A 153 5.34 -11.50 12.67
C PHE A 153 6.45 -12.37 12.05
N ILE A 154 7.63 -12.45 12.67
CA ILE A 154 8.71 -13.33 12.24
C ILE A 154 8.37 -14.78 12.59
N GLU A 155 7.92 -15.03 13.82
CA GLU A 155 7.60 -16.38 14.33
C GLU A 155 6.47 -17.06 13.53
N HIS A 156 5.47 -16.30 13.08
CA HIS A 156 4.28 -16.81 12.38
C HIS A 156 4.30 -16.61 10.86
N ASP A 157 5.47 -16.25 10.28
CA ASP A 157 5.60 -15.96 8.85
C ASP A 157 4.54 -14.95 8.36
N GLY A 158 4.29 -13.92 9.18
CA GLY A 158 3.29 -12.86 8.95
C GLY A 158 3.71 -11.86 7.87
N LEU A 159 4.70 -12.17 7.05
CA LEU A 159 5.18 -11.35 5.96
C LEU A 159 5.77 -12.20 4.82
N GLN A 160 5.86 -11.60 3.63
CA GLN A 160 6.62 -12.16 2.51
C GLN A 160 7.47 -11.06 1.89
N CYS A 161 6.92 -10.29 0.93
CA CYS A 161 7.66 -9.18 0.31
C CYS A 161 7.98 -8.02 1.27
N GLY A 162 7.39 -8.01 2.46
CA GLY A 162 7.62 -6.99 3.49
C GLY A 162 6.93 -5.64 3.25
N TYR A 163 6.37 -5.37 2.07
CA TYR A 163 5.90 -4.03 1.71
C TYR A 163 4.70 -3.56 2.55
N CYS A 164 3.71 -4.43 2.80
CA CYS A 164 2.57 -4.09 3.66
C CYS A 164 2.90 -4.19 5.15
N THR A 165 4.00 -4.85 5.52
CA THR A 165 4.30 -5.26 6.89
C THR A 165 4.34 -4.10 7.88
N PRO A 166 4.93 -2.93 7.59
CA PRO A 166 4.85 -1.76 8.46
C PRO A 166 3.42 -1.36 8.79
N GLY A 167 2.56 -1.20 7.78
CA GLY A 167 1.16 -0.85 7.99
C GLY A 167 0.38 -1.93 8.74
N GLN A 168 0.65 -3.22 8.45
CA GLN A 168 0.04 -4.34 9.15
C GLN A 168 0.40 -4.35 10.64
N ILE A 169 1.68 -4.15 10.97
CA ILE A 169 2.13 -4.11 12.37
C ILE A 169 1.55 -2.90 13.09
N MET A 170 1.62 -1.70 12.51
CA MET A 170 1.03 -0.50 13.14
C MET A 170 -0.47 -0.65 13.35
N SER A 171 -1.20 -1.18 12.37
CA SER A 171 -2.63 -1.49 12.54
C SER A 171 -2.88 -2.60 13.56
N GLY A 172 -2.02 -3.61 13.64
CA GLY A 172 -2.14 -4.70 14.59
C GLY A 172 -1.92 -4.25 16.04
N VAL A 173 -0.94 -3.37 16.29
CA VAL A 173 -0.73 -2.74 17.61
C VAL A 173 -2.01 -2.00 18.03
N ALA A 174 -2.56 -1.18 17.13
CA ALA A 174 -3.79 -0.45 17.39
C ALA A 174 -4.99 -1.38 17.62
N CYS A 175 -5.16 -2.42 16.78
CA CYS A 175 -6.20 -3.43 16.92
C CYS A 175 -6.19 -4.10 18.30
N ILE A 176 -5.01 -4.43 18.82
CA ILE A 176 -4.85 -4.97 20.18
C ILE A 176 -5.24 -3.93 21.23
N SER A 177 -4.69 -2.71 21.14
CA SER A 177 -4.96 -1.66 22.13
C SER A 177 -6.41 -1.17 22.15
N GLU A 178 -7.11 -1.28 21.01
CA GLU A 178 -8.53 -0.95 20.86
C GLU A 178 -9.44 -2.06 21.42
N GLY A 179 -8.88 -3.22 21.80
CA GLY A 179 -9.64 -4.35 22.34
C GLY A 179 -10.30 -5.22 21.26
N HIS A 180 -9.78 -5.20 20.04
CA HIS A 180 -10.35 -5.89 18.87
C HIS A 180 -9.59 -7.16 18.46
N ALA A 181 -8.88 -7.76 19.43
CA ALA A 181 -8.07 -8.95 19.23
C ALA A 181 -8.60 -10.17 19.99
N GLY A 182 -9.91 -10.22 20.30
CA GLY A 182 -10.51 -11.29 21.08
C GLY A 182 -10.64 -12.61 20.32
N THR A 183 -10.88 -12.56 19.00
CA THR A 183 -10.92 -13.75 18.13
C THR A 183 -10.24 -13.50 16.77
N PRO A 184 -9.83 -14.56 16.05
CA PRO A 184 -9.29 -14.44 14.70
C PRO A 184 -10.21 -13.70 13.72
N GLU A 185 -11.53 -13.88 13.81
CA GLU A 185 -12.52 -13.23 12.95
C GLU A 185 -12.66 -11.75 13.27
N GLU A 186 -12.54 -11.39 14.55
CA GLU A 186 -12.50 -9.99 14.99
C GLU A 186 -11.25 -9.29 14.46
N ILE A 187 -10.09 -9.92 14.63
CA ILE A 187 -8.81 -9.41 14.10
C ILE A 187 -8.92 -9.20 12.59
N GLN A 188 -9.42 -10.18 11.84
CA GLN A 188 -9.61 -10.05 10.38
C GLN A 188 -10.47 -8.84 10.02
N ARG A 189 -11.58 -8.63 10.73
CA ARG A 189 -12.48 -7.49 10.50
C ARG A 189 -11.79 -6.16 10.76
N TRP A 190 -11.08 -6.03 11.87
CA TRP A 190 -10.40 -4.79 12.27
C TRP A 190 -9.06 -4.55 11.58
N MET A 191 -8.54 -5.56 10.87
CA MET A 191 -7.36 -5.47 10.00
C MET A 191 -7.72 -5.37 8.52
N SER A 192 -9.01 -5.42 8.16
CA SER A 192 -9.46 -5.42 6.76
C SER A 192 -9.05 -4.19 5.95
N GLY A 193 -8.71 -3.08 6.62
CA GLY A 193 -8.15 -1.88 5.99
C GLY A 193 -6.68 -1.99 5.53
N ASN A 194 -6.00 -3.11 5.82
CA ASN A 194 -4.61 -3.34 5.46
C ASN A 194 -4.48 -4.50 4.47
N ILE A 195 -4.21 -4.16 3.20
CA ILE A 195 -4.16 -5.12 2.11
C ILE A 195 -2.79 -5.78 2.02
N CYS A 196 -2.76 -7.12 1.96
CA CYS A 196 -1.59 -7.94 1.66
C CYS A 196 -1.79 -8.69 0.34
N ARG A 197 -1.05 -8.31 -0.71
CA ARG A 197 -1.14 -8.98 -2.01
C ARG A 197 -0.49 -10.37 -2.03
N CYS A 198 0.50 -10.58 -1.18
CA CYS A 198 1.16 -11.87 -0.96
C CYS A 198 0.25 -12.92 -0.30
N GLY A 199 -0.82 -12.49 0.38
CA GLY A 199 -1.75 -13.39 1.06
C GLY A 199 -1.25 -13.92 2.41
N ALA A 200 -0.35 -13.22 3.10
CA ALA A 200 0.19 -13.62 4.41
C ALA A 200 -0.81 -13.48 5.58
N TYR A 201 -2.11 -13.30 5.29
CA TYR A 201 -3.14 -13.02 6.31
C TYR A 201 -3.22 -14.06 7.43
N PRO A 202 -3.11 -15.39 7.19
CA PRO A 202 -3.13 -16.36 8.28
C PRO A 202 -2.01 -16.12 9.30
N GLY A 203 -0.78 -15.87 8.84
CA GLY A 203 0.37 -15.56 9.70
C GLY A 203 0.22 -14.21 10.42
N ILE A 204 -0.32 -13.19 9.74
CA ILE A 204 -0.63 -11.88 10.35
C ILE A 204 -1.64 -12.04 11.49
N VAL A 205 -2.73 -12.77 11.27
CA VAL A 205 -3.78 -13.00 12.28
C VAL A 205 -3.22 -13.82 13.45
N ALA A 206 -2.41 -14.85 13.18
CA ALA A 206 -1.76 -15.65 14.20
C ALA A 206 -0.82 -14.81 15.07
N ALA A 207 0.02 -13.97 14.47
CA ALA A 207 0.94 -13.08 15.17
C ALA A 207 0.21 -12.08 16.10
N ILE A 208 -0.88 -11.47 15.61
CA ILE A 208 -1.71 -10.56 16.41
C ILE A 208 -2.39 -11.33 17.56
N SER A 209 -2.97 -12.49 17.27
CA SER A 209 -3.68 -13.32 18.26
C SER A 209 -2.76 -13.78 19.39
N GLU A 210 -1.52 -14.15 19.06
CA GLU A 210 -0.53 -14.50 20.08
C GLU A 210 -0.10 -13.29 20.90
N THR A 211 0.24 -12.19 20.23
CA THR A 211 0.69 -10.97 20.91
C THR A 211 -0.37 -10.47 21.89
N ALA A 212 -1.65 -10.53 21.50
CA ALA A 212 -2.78 -10.14 22.36
C ALA A 212 -2.94 -11.03 23.60
N LYS A 213 -2.47 -12.29 23.59
CA LYS A 213 -2.52 -13.19 24.75
C LYS A 213 -1.35 -13.00 25.72
N ARG A 214 -0.25 -12.39 25.25
CA ARG A 214 0.98 -12.17 26.04
C ARG A 214 0.95 -10.84 26.81
N GLY A 215 0.03 -9.93 26.50
CA GLY A 215 -0.19 -8.64 27.17
C GLY A 215 -1.44 -8.64 28.04
#